data_AF-A0A956HV17-F1
#
_entry.id   AF-A0A956HV17-F1
#
_cell.length_a   1.000
_cell.length_b   1.000
_cell.length_c   1.000
_cell.angle_alpha   90.00
_cell.angle_beta   90.00
_cell.angle_gamma   90.00
#
_symmetry.space_group_name_H-M   'P 1'
#
loop_
_entity.id
_entity.type
_entity.pdbx_description
1 polymer ?
#
loop_
_entity_poly.entity_id
_entity_poly.type
_entity_poly.pdbx_seq_one_letter_code
_entity_poly.pdbx_strand_id
1 'polypeptide(L)'
;MAPAPDSSKARDDAELLARVATADPGVAHRAQAELYARHVRYLYGAVQRHRQNLLRVAGVSPEDLVQETFRRAFERAHTFQRGEVNDDDHLRRRTRAWLGRIAQNLLADYLNRVREVSATPYLERLSCDGIDDEPSTSPELELMRRALGELTERERDVLRVTALYLRAGDNQRLPNAVSAELAQRWGTNSDNIRAIRSRAMKKLKSFVAERREEAP
;
A
#
# COMPACT_ATOMS: atom_id res chain seq x y z
N MET A 1 39.65 -21.25 -31.26
CA MET A 1 39.04 -21.79 -30.03
C MET A 1 38.23 -20.66 -29.41
N ALA A 2 36.91 -20.64 -29.65
CA ALA A 2 36.04 -19.60 -29.10
C ALA A 2 35.96 -19.77 -27.57
N PRO A 3 35.98 -18.69 -26.77
CA PRO A 3 35.82 -18.81 -25.33
C PRO A 3 34.44 -19.42 -25.04
N ALA A 4 34.41 -20.46 -24.22
CA ALA A 4 33.18 -21.08 -23.76
C ALA A 4 32.26 -20.00 -23.14
N PRO A 5 30.95 -20.00 -23.44
CA PRO A 5 30.03 -19.07 -22.80
C PRO A 5 30.13 -19.25 -21.28
N ASP A 6 30.37 -18.14 -20.58
CA ASP A 6 30.44 -18.09 -19.12
C ASP A 6 29.13 -18.63 -18.53
N SER A 7 29.13 -19.92 -18.17
CA SER A 7 27.98 -20.65 -17.63
C SER A 7 27.58 -20.17 -16.22
N SER A 8 28.27 -19.15 -15.69
CA SER A 8 28.05 -18.57 -14.37
C SER A 8 26.82 -17.65 -14.31
N LYS A 9 26.46 -16.94 -15.39
CA LYS A 9 25.36 -15.95 -15.33
C LYS A 9 24.01 -16.59 -15.57
N ALA A 10 23.10 -16.43 -14.61
CA ALA A 10 21.72 -16.86 -14.77
C ALA A 10 21.01 -15.97 -15.81
N ARG A 11 20.30 -16.62 -16.73
CA ARG A 11 19.69 -15.95 -17.89
C ARG A 11 18.51 -15.08 -17.48
N ASP A 12 17.69 -15.57 -16.55
CA ASP A 12 16.47 -14.91 -16.10
C ASP A 12 16.30 -14.96 -14.57
N ASP A 13 15.30 -14.24 -14.07
CA ASP A 13 15.01 -14.17 -12.63
C ASP A 13 14.51 -15.50 -12.05
N ALA A 14 13.87 -16.36 -12.86
CA ALA A 14 13.38 -17.64 -12.40
C ALA A 14 14.55 -18.62 -12.16
N GLU A 15 15.54 -18.60 -13.03
CA GLU A 15 16.79 -19.34 -12.85
C GLU A 15 17.57 -18.84 -11.63
N LEU A 16 17.63 -17.52 -11.42
CA LEU A 16 18.20 -16.95 -10.20
C LEU A 16 17.49 -17.47 -8.95
N LEU A 17 16.15 -17.41 -8.91
CA LEU A 17 15.36 -17.88 -7.77
C LEU A 17 15.49 -19.38 -7.55
N ALA A 18 15.59 -20.18 -8.61
CA ALA A 18 15.89 -21.61 -8.51
C ALA A 18 17.28 -21.85 -7.89
N ARG A 19 18.29 -21.08 -8.31
CA ARG A 19 19.66 -21.13 -7.75
C ARG A 19 19.70 -20.68 -6.28
N VAL A 20 18.92 -19.68 -5.89
CA VAL A 20 18.76 -19.26 -4.48
C VAL A 20 18.19 -20.39 -3.62
N ALA A 21 17.29 -21.20 -4.18
CA ALA A 21 16.68 -22.33 -3.49
C ALA A 21 17.57 -23.59 -3.41
N THR A 22 18.79 -23.57 -3.97
CA THR A 22 19.71 -24.71 -3.94
C THR A 22 20.36 -24.89 -2.56
N ALA A 23 20.83 -26.10 -2.29
CA ALA A 23 21.55 -26.42 -1.06
C ALA A 23 23.00 -25.92 -1.05
N ASP A 24 23.59 -25.57 -2.22
CA ASP A 24 24.96 -25.07 -2.33
C ASP A 24 25.01 -23.59 -1.88
N PRO A 25 25.66 -23.26 -0.75
CA PRO A 25 25.67 -21.90 -0.21
C PRO A 25 26.38 -20.89 -1.14
N GLY A 26 27.39 -21.32 -1.89
CA GLY A 26 28.16 -20.44 -2.77
C GLY A 26 27.42 -20.10 -4.05
N VAL A 27 26.61 -21.02 -4.56
CA VAL A 27 25.70 -20.76 -5.69
C VAL A 27 24.52 -19.92 -5.23
N ALA A 28 23.91 -20.26 -4.09
CA ALA A 28 22.80 -19.52 -3.52
C ALA A 28 23.19 -18.06 -3.23
N HIS A 29 24.34 -17.81 -2.58
CA HIS A 29 24.77 -16.46 -2.23
C HIS A 29 25.01 -15.56 -3.46
N ARG A 30 25.65 -16.10 -4.51
CA ARG A 30 25.85 -15.35 -5.77
C ARG A 30 24.52 -15.02 -6.44
N ALA A 31 23.57 -15.96 -6.46
CA ALA A 31 22.25 -15.74 -7.03
C ALA A 31 21.43 -14.72 -6.20
N GLN A 32 21.55 -14.73 -4.87
CA GLN A 32 20.95 -13.73 -3.99
C GLN A 32 21.49 -12.33 -4.31
N ALA A 33 22.82 -12.18 -4.40
CA ALA A 33 23.46 -10.90 -4.71
C ALA A 33 23.04 -10.35 -6.07
N GLU A 34 22.97 -11.22 -7.09
CA GLU A 34 22.54 -10.83 -8.43
C GLU A 34 21.06 -10.42 -8.47
N LEU A 35 20.17 -11.20 -7.82
CA LEU A 35 18.74 -10.84 -7.74
C LEU A 35 18.53 -9.54 -6.97
N TYR A 36 19.25 -9.34 -5.86
CA TYR A 36 19.22 -8.12 -5.08
C TYR A 36 19.62 -6.91 -5.94
N ALA A 37 20.79 -6.97 -6.60
CA ALA A 37 21.29 -5.90 -7.44
C ALA A 37 20.33 -5.54 -8.59
N ARG A 38 19.68 -6.54 -9.21
CA ARG A 38 18.73 -6.35 -10.31
C ARG A 38 17.45 -5.61 -9.90
N HIS A 39 17.00 -5.74 -8.65
CA HIS A 39 15.65 -5.33 -8.23
C HIS A 39 15.61 -4.31 -7.09
N VAL A 40 16.67 -4.15 -6.31
CA VAL A 40 16.69 -3.28 -5.12
C VAL A 40 16.27 -1.86 -5.44
N ARG A 41 16.82 -1.25 -6.50
CA ARG A 41 16.49 0.13 -6.90
C ARG A 41 15.03 0.29 -7.30
N TYR A 42 14.47 -0.72 -7.99
CA TYR A 42 13.07 -0.70 -8.37
C TYR A 42 12.16 -0.82 -7.14
N LEU A 43 12.43 -1.81 -6.28
CA LEU A 43 11.60 -2.07 -5.10
C LEU A 43 11.65 -0.89 -4.13
N TYR A 44 12.84 -0.38 -3.84
CA TYR A 44 13.03 0.82 -3.00
C TYR A 44 12.26 2.01 -3.57
N GLY A 45 12.42 2.30 -4.87
CA GLY A 45 11.70 3.40 -5.52
C GLY A 45 10.17 3.21 -5.50
N ALA A 46 9.68 1.98 -5.62
CA ALA A 46 8.24 1.68 -5.53
C ALA A 46 7.71 1.86 -4.11
N VAL A 47 8.45 1.40 -3.10
CA VAL A 47 8.12 1.58 -1.68
C VAL A 47 8.08 3.06 -1.31
N GLN A 48 9.10 3.82 -1.70
CA GLN A 48 9.18 5.25 -1.40
C GLN A 48 8.05 6.04 -2.08
N ARG A 49 7.74 5.74 -3.35
CA ARG A 49 6.66 6.45 -4.08
C ARG A 49 5.25 6.13 -3.58
N HIS A 50 4.99 4.89 -3.18
CA HIS A 50 3.61 4.43 -2.98
C HIS A 50 3.26 4.09 -1.52
N ARG A 51 4.25 4.02 -0.62
CA ARG A 51 4.06 3.50 0.75
C ARG A 51 4.76 4.31 1.84
N GLN A 52 5.43 5.42 1.51
CA GLN A 52 6.20 6.22 2.49
C GLN A 52 5.36 6.67 3.70
N ASN A 53 4.13 7.12 3.48
CA ASN A 53 3.26 7.56 4.59
C ASN A 53 2.91 6.40 5.54
N LEU A 54 2.64 5.21 5.01
CA LEU A 54 2.34 4.03 5.81
C LEU A 54 3.56 3.52 6.58
N LEU A 55 4.74 3.62 5.97
CA LEU A 55 6.00 3.29 6.63
C LEU A 55 6.30 4.19 7.83
N ARG A 56 6.02 5.50 7.70
CA ARG A 56 6.12 6.45 8.82
C ARG A 56 5.19 6.06 9.97
N VAL A 57 3.93 5.73 9.66
CA VAL A 57 2.97 5.25 10.67
C VAL A 57 3.44 3.94 11.32
N ALA A 58 4.03 3.05 10.53
CA ALA A 58 4.58 1.79 11.02
C ALA A 58 5.86 1.95 11.86
N GLY A 59 6.51 3.12 11.83
CA GLY A 59 7.82 3.34 12.45
C GLY A 59 8.95 2.54 11.79
N VAL A 60 8.81 2.21 10.49
CA VAL A 60 9.77 1.36 9.76
C VAL A 60 10.40 2.18 8.62
N SER A 61 11.72 2.08 8.46
CA SER A 61 12.41 2.74 7.34
C SER A 61 12.14 2.00 6.01
N PRO A 62 12.13 2.70 4.86
CA PRO A 62 12.08 2.05 3.55
C PRO A 62 13.18 1.01 3.35
N GLU A 63 14.39 1.29 3.85
CA GLU A 63 15.55 0.42 3.80
C GLU A 63 15.28 -0.91 4.53
N ASP A 64 14.76 -0.85 5.75
CA ASP A 64 14.46 -2.04 6.56
C ASP A 64 13.37 -2.90 5.91
N LEU A 65 12.31 -2.28 5.38
CA LEU A 65 11.27 -3.02 4.67
C LEU A 65 11.84 -3.72 3.44
N VAL A 66 12.70 -3.05 2.67
CA VAL A 66 13.33 -3.63 1.47
C VAL A 66 14.25 -4.79 1.84
N GLN A 67 15.09 -4.62 2.87
CA GLN A 67 15.98 -5.69 3.35
C GLN A 67 15.19 -6.90 3.84
N GLU A 68 14.17 -6.69 4.67
CA GLU A 68 13.31 -7.77 5.16
C GLU A 68 12.54 -8.44 4.02
N THR A 69 12.13 -7.69 3.00
CA THR A 69 11.49 -8.24 1.80
C THR A 69 12.42 -9.21 1.08
N PHE A 70 13.67 -8.82 0.82
CA PHE A 70 14.63 -9.71 0.16
C PHE A 70 14.99 -10.92 1.03
N ARG A 71 15.17 -10.72 2.34
CA ARG A 71 15.40 -11.82 3.29
C ARG A 71 14.28 -12.87 3.19
N ARG A 72 13.01 -12.44 3.25
CA ARG A 72 11.82 -13.30 3.11
C ARG A 72 11.68 -13.93 1.73
N ALA A 73 12.05 -13.21 0.68
CA ALA A 73 12.04 -13.70 -0.68
C ALA A 73 13.05 -14.84 -0.85
N PHE A 74 14.27 -14.71 -0.30
CA PHE A 74 15.28 -15.76 -0.39
C PHE A 74 14.90 -17.03 0.38
N GLU A 75 14.33 -16.89 1.59
CA GLU A 75 13.79 -18.03 2.34
C GLU A 75 12.71 -18.81 1.57
N ARG A 76 11.90 -18.09 0.79
CA ARG A 76 10.77 -18.63 0.04
C ARG A 76 11.01 -18.73 -1.45
N ALA A 77 12.26 -18.67 -1.90
CA ALA A 77 12.60 -18.66 -3.32
C ALA A 77 12.03 -19.89 -4.06
N HIS A 78 12.00 -21.04 -3.38
CA HIS A 78 11.40 -22.30 -3.88
C HIS A 78 9.90 -22.21 -4.20
N THR A 79 9.19 -21.20 -3.69
CA THR A 79 7.75 -21.00 -3.94
C THR A 79 7.46 -20.18 -5.19
N PHE A 80 8.49 -19.60 -5.82
CA PHE A 80 8.29 -18.78 -7.01
C PHE A 80 7.85 -19.62 -8.20
N GLN A 81 6.83 -19.13 -8.92
CA GLN A 81 6.28 -19.79 -10.09
C GLN A 81 6.54 -18.97 -11.34
N ARG A 82 7.29 -19.54 -12.29
CA ARG A 82 7.64 -18.94 -13.60
C ARG A 82 6.39 -18.54 -14.39
N GLY A 83 5.35 -19.37 -14.36
CA GLY A 83 4.17 -19.23 -15.22
C GLY A 83 4.42 -19.74 -16.64
N GLU A 84 3.43 -19.55 -17.52
CA GLU A 84 3.41 -20.13 -18.88
C GLU A 84 4.13 -19.27 -19.93
N VAL A 85 4.31 -17.97 -19.68
CA VAL A 85 4.92 -17.03 -20.62
C VAL A 85 6.43 -16.93 -20.40
N ASN A 86 7.21 -17.26 -21.43
CA ASN A 86 8.68 -17.31 -21.41
C ASN A 86 9.35 -16.09 -22.05
N ASP A 87 8.90 -14.89 -21.67
CA ASP A 87 9.56 -13.63 -22.05
C ASP A 87 10.25 -12.99 -20.83
N ASP A 88 11.49 -12.54 -21.01
CA ASP A 88 12.35 -12.04 -19.93
C ASP A 88 11.75 -10.81 -19.25
N ASP A 89 11.11 -9.93 -20.02
CA ASP A 89 10.45 -8.74 -19.50
C ASP A 89 9.20 -9.09 -18.67
N HIS A 90 8.43 -10.09 -19.11
CA HIS A 90 7.30 -10.61 -18.35
C HIS A 90 7.76 -11.27 -17.05
N LEU A 91 8.82 -12.08 -17.08
CA LEU A 91 9.40 -12.68 -15.88
C LEU A 91 9.88 -11.60 -14.91
N ARG A 92 10.54 -10.55 -15.40
CA ARG A 92 11.01 -9.44 -14.58
C ARG A 92 9.85 -8.71 -13.89
N ARG A 93 8.75 -8.45 -14.60
CA ARG A 93 7.53 -7.84 -14.02
C ARG A 93 6.89 -8.77 -12.99
N ARG A 94 6.89 -10.09 -13.25
CA ARG A 94 6.36 -11.10 -12.33
C ARG A 94 7.17 -11.16 -11.04
N THR A 95 8.50 -11.19 -11.12
CA THR A 95 9.41 -11.12 -9.98
C THR A 95 9.14 -9.87 -9.15
N ARG A 96 9.00 -8.71 -9.79
CA ARG A 96 8.69 -7.44 -9.13
C ARG A 96 7.33 -7.45 -8.44
N ALA A 97 6.30 -8.02 -9.08
CA ALA A 97 4.97 -8.17 -8.48
C ALA A 97 5.00 -9.12 -7.27
N TRP A 98 5.77 -10.20 -7.36
CA TRP A 98 5.97 -11.16 -6.27
C TRP A 98 6.70 -10.52 -5.07
N LEU A 99 7.80 -9.79 -5.31
CA LEU A 99 8.49 -9.00 -4.29
C LEU A 99 7.56 -7.93 -3.67
N GLY A 100 6.78 -7.25 -4.51
CA GLY A 100 5.79 -6.26 -4.06
C GLY A 100 4.73 -6.86 -3.14
N ARG A 101 4.28 -8.10 -3.41
CA ARG A 101 3.33 -8.82 -2.55
C ARG A 101 3.95 -9.16 -1.19
N ILE A 102 5.21 -9.59 -1.15
CA ILE A 102 5.94 -9.84 0.10
C ILE A 102 6.06 -8.54 0.91
N ALA A 103 6.51 -7.46 0.29
CA ALA A 103 6.63 -6.14 0.94
C ALA A 103 5.28 -5.64 1.48
N GLN A 104 4.19 -5.84 0.74
CA GLN A 104 2.84 -5.46 1.17
C GLN A 104 2.41 -6.24 2.41
N ASN A 105 2.67 -7.55 2.46
CA ASN A 105 2.33 -8.37 3.62
C ASN A 105 3.13 -7.95 4.85
N LEU A 106 4.43 -7.72 4.70
CA LEU A 106 5.29 -7.23 5.78
C LEU A 106 4.80 -5.89 6.34
N LEU A 107 4.47 -4.95 5.45
CA LEU A 107 3.93 -3.66 5.88
C LEU A 107 2.60 -3.80 6.62
N ALA A 108 1.71 -4.68 6.17
CA ALA A 108 0.46 -4.97 6.87
C ALA A 108 0.73 -5.56 8.27
N ASP A 109 1.71 -6.46 8.40
CA ASP A 109 2.11 -7.02 9.69
C ASP A 109 2.64 -5.93 10.64
N TYR A 110 3.48 -5.02 10.16
CA TYR A 110 3.96 -3.90 10.97
C TYR A 110 2.82 -2.98 11.43
N LEU A 111 1.90 -2.62 10.52
CA LEU A 111 0.75 -1.79 10.85
C LEU A 111 -0.19 -2.45 11.85
N ASN A 112 -0.36 -3.78 11.78
CA ASN A 112 -1.16 -4.51 12.75
C ASN A 112 -0.51 -4.49 14.14
N ARG A 113 0.82 -4.60 14.23
CA ARG A 113 1.55 -4.50 15.52
C ARG A 113 1.47 -3.11 16.13
N VAL A 114 1.49 -2.05 15.32
CA VAL A 114 1.32 -0.66 15.82
C VAL A 114 -0.06 -0.47 16.47
N ARG A 115 -1.10 -1.16 15.99
CA ARG A 115 -2.44 -1.12 16.61
C ARG A 115 -2.51 -1.83 17.96
N GLU A 116 -1.54 -2.68 18.30
CA GLU A 116 -1.50 -3.45 19.54
C GLU A 116 -0.70 -2.76 20.66
N VAL A 117 -0.02 -1.63 20.38
CA VAL A 117 0.70 -0.89 21.42
C VAL A 117 -0.29 -0.01 22.20
N SER A 118 -0.55 -0.38 23.46
CA SER A 118 -1.32 0.41 24.41
C SER A 118 -0.76 1.82 24.53
N ALA A 119 -1.57 2.83 24.21
CA ALA A 119 -1.21 4.24 24.13
C ALA A 119 -0.90 4.91 25.49
N THR A 120 -0.73 4.16 26.58
CA THR A 120 -0.69 4.73 27.94
C THR A 120 0.65 5.36 28.35
N PRO A 121 1.84 4.85 27.98
CA PRO A 121 3.11 5.46 28.44
C PRO A 121 3.69 6.54 27.51
N TYR A 122 3.19 6.67 26.28
CA TYR A 122 3.78 7.56 25.24
C TYR A 122 3.03 8.88 25.03
N LEU A 123 1.79 9.00 25.52
CA LEU A 123 1.02 10.24 25.42
C LEU A 123 1.59 11.38 26.29
N GLU A 124 2.41 11.07 27.30
CA GLU A 124 3.01 12.06 28.20
C GLU A 124 4.30 12.71 27.65
N ARG A 125 4.86 12.24 26.53
CA ARG A 125 6.15 12.70 25.99
C ARG A 125 6.12 13.28 24.58
N LEU A 126 4.96 13.34 23.93
CA LEU A 126 4.86 13.98 22.63
C LEU A 126 4.66 15.49 22.84
N SER A 127 5.76 16.27 22.80
CA SER A 127 5.63 17.63 22.26
C SER A 127 5.42 17.45 20.76
N CYS A 128 4.27 17.90 20.29
CA CYS A 128 3.94 17.90 18.89
C CYS A 128 4.63 19.06 18.18
N ASP A 129 5.95 19.06 18.13
CA ASP A 129 6.69 20.07 17.37
C ASP A 129 6.44 19.82 15.86
N GLY A 130 5.77 20.77 15.21
CA GLY A 130 5.39 20.71 13.79
C GLY A 130 3.91 20.38 13.50
N ILE A 131 3.02 20.30 14.50
CA ILE A 131 1.56 20.30 14.25
C ILE A 131 1.05 21.70 13.85
N ASP A 132 1.76 22.75 14.25
CA ASP A 132 1.47 24.14 13.89
C ASP A 132 2.04 24.57 12.54
N ASP A 133 2.81 23.71 11.85
CA ASP A 133 3.12 23.94 10.44
C ASP A 133 1.83 23.73 9.64
N GLU A 134 1.22 24.84 9.22
CA GLU A 134 0.04 24.80 8.37
C GLU A 134 0.34 23.93 7.15
N PRO A 135 -0.32 22.78 6.98
CA PRO A 135 0.01 21.86 5.90
C PRO A 135 -0.11 22.62 4.59
N SER A 136 0.90 22.52 3.72
CA SER A 136 0.84 23.16 2.40
C SER A 136 -0.41 22.65 1.69
N THR A 137 -1.41 23.52 1.61
CA THR A 137 -2.74 23.15 1.14
C THR A 137 -2.63 23.03 -0.38
N SER A 138 -2.67 21.80 -0.90
CA SER A 138 -2.70 21.63 -2.35
C SER A 138 -4.01 22.22 -2.90
N PRO A 139 -4.03 22.74 -4.14
CA PRO A 139 -5.26 23.22 -4.76
C PRO A 139 -6.38 22.16 -4.76
N GLU A 140 -6.04 20.88 -4.91
CA GLU A 140 -6.98 19.76 -4.84
C GLU A 140 -7.54 19.56 -3.43
N LEU A 141 -6.72 19.73 -2.39
CA LEU A 141 -7.16 19.63 -1.00
C LEU A 141 -8.14 20.75 -0.66
N GLU A 142 -7.88 21.96 -1.12
CA GLU A 142 -8.76 23.11 -0.91
C GLU A 142 -10.08 22.96 -1.67
N LEU A 143 -10.03 22.45 -2.91
CA LEU A 143 -11.23 22.10 -3.66
C LEU A 143 -12.07 21.03 -2.94
N MET A 144 -11.42 20.02 -2.37
CA MET A 144 -12.10 18.98 -1.58
C MET A 144 -12.69 19.54 -0.28
N ARG A 145 -11.99 20.45 0.42
CA ARG A 145 -12.51 21.13 1.62
C ARG A 145 -13.80 21.89 1.30
N ARG A 146 -13.81 22.64 0.19
CA ARG A 146 -15.01 23.36 -0.29
C ARG A 146 -16.14 22.39 -0.63
N ALA A 147 -15.83 21.31 -1.37
CA ALA A 147 -16.81 20.28 -1.73
C ALA A 147 -17.46 19.64 -0.49
N LEU A 148 -16.66 19.38 0.55
CA LEU A 148 -17.16 18.86 1.83
C LEU A 148 -18.00 19.90 2.58
N GLY A 149 -17.72 21.20 2.42
CA GLY A 149 -18.50 22.31 2.99
C GLY A 149 -19.94 22.38 2.48
N GLU A 150 -20.18 21.97 1.23
CA GLU A 150 -21.51 21.93 0.60
C GLU A 150 -22.39 20.76 1.07
N LEU A 151 -21.80 19.78 1.76
CA LEU A 151 -22.54 18.64 2.28
C LEU A 151 -23.21 19.01 3.61
N THR A 152 -24.43 18.50 3.79
CA THR A 152 -25.12 18.60 5.08
C THR A 152 -24.35 17.87 6.17
N GLU A 153 -24.53 18.25 7.45
CA GLU A 153 -23.86 17.55 8.56
C GLU A 153 -24.15 16.04 8.54
N ARG A 154 -25.37 15.67 8.17
CA ARG A 154 -25.78 14.27 7.99
C ARG A 154 -24.97 13.54 6.93
N GLU A 155 -24.75 14.16 5.78
CA GLU A 155 -23.94 13.58 4.71
C GLU A 155 -22.47 13.50 5.12
N ARG A 156 -21.93 14.53 5.78
CA ARG A 156 -20.55 14.55 6.27
C ARG A 156 -20.31 13.47 7.32
N ASP A 157 -21.19 13.32 8.29
CA ASP A 157 -21.07 12.29 9.35
C ASP A 157 -21.07 10.88 8.74
N VAL A 158 -22.03 10.60 7.85
CA VAL A 158 -22.08 9.32 7.14
C VAL A 158 -20.78 9.06 6.36
N LEU A 159 -20.27 10.06 5.63
CA LEU A 159 -19.01 9.90 4.89
C LEU A 159 -17.81 9.67 5.83
N ARG A 160 -17.66 10.45 6.91
CA ARG A 160 -16.59 10.31 7.90
C ARG A 160 -16.59 8.90 8.51
N VAL A 161 -17.73 8.44 9.00
CA VAL A 161 -17.84 7.10 9.58
C VAL A 161 -17.55 6.03 8.54
N THR A 162 -18.07 6.16 7.31
CA THR A 162 -17.80 5.18 6.25
C THR A 162 -16.33 5.12 5.84
N ALA A 163 -15.61 6.25 5.91
CA ALA A 163 -14.21 6.33 5.53
C ALA A 163 -13.30 5.46 6.43
N LEU A 164 -13.67 5.32 7.71
CA LEU A 164 -12.95 4.46 8.67
C LEU A 164 -12.99 2.97 8.30
N TYR A 165 -13.96 2.56 7.46
CA TYR A 165 -14.15 1.17 7.04
C TYR A 165 -13.79 0.96 5.56
N LEU A 166 -13.16 1.93 4.90
CA LEU A 166 -12.66 1.77 3.54
C LEU A 166 -11.51 0.75 3.52
N ARG A 167 -11.68 -0.30 2.71
CA ARG A 167 -10.65 -1.29 2.38
C ARG A 167 -10.29 -1.16 0.89
N ALA A 168 -9.37 -1.97 0.37
CA ALA A 168 -9.19 -2.09 -1.08
C ALA A 168 -10.07 -3.24 -1.58
N GLY A 169 -10.95 -2.99 -2.56
CA GLY A 169 -11.84 -4.00 -3.18
C GLY A 169 -13.28 -3.51 -3.43
N ASP A 170 -14.01 -4.23 -4.28
CA ASP A 170 -15.38 -3.89 -4.67
C ASP A 170 -16.42 -4.23 -3.58
N ASN A 171 -17.55 -3.51 -3.57
CA ASN A 171 -18.73 -3.76 -2.73
C ASN A 171 -18.52 -3.69 -1.21
N GLN A 172 -17.85 -2.64 -0.73
CA GLN A 172 -17.66 -2.45 0.71
C GLN A 172 -18.93 -2.03 1.44
N ARG A 173 -19.28 -2.87 2.41
CA ARG A 173 -20.40 -2.69 3.32
C ARG A 173 -19.88 -2.32 4.71
N LEU A 174 -20.53 -1.34 5.33
CA LEU A 174 -20.32 -1.06 6.76
C LEU A 174 -20.73 -2.28 7.59
N PRO A 175 -20.05 -2.56 8.73
CA PRO A 175 -20.55 -3.51 9.71
C PRO A 175 -21.99 -3.15 10.11
N ASN A 176 -22.84 -4.16 10.30
CA ASN A 176 -24.27 -3.94 10.56
C ASN A 176 -24.51 -3.09 11.82
N ALA A 177 -23.73 -3.29 12.88
CA ALA A 177 -23.82 -2.51 14.11
C ALA A 177 -23.58 -1.01 13.85
N VAL A 178 -22.52 -0.67 13.10
CA VAL A 178 -22.17 0.71 12.75
C VAL A 178 -23.25 1.35 11.88
N SER A 179 -23.79 0.59 10.91
CA SER A 179 -24.88 1.08 10.08
C SER A 179 -26.18 1.30 10.86
N ALA A 180 -26.44 0.49 11.89
CA ALA A 180 -27.59 0.65 12.78
C ALA A 180 -27.43 1.86 13.70
N GLU A 181 -26.23 2.11 14.21
CA GLU A 181 -25.93 3.28 15.03
C GLU A 181 -26.12 4.59 14.24
N LEU A 182 -25.59 4.66 13.01
CA LEU A 182 -25.83 5.81 12.12
C LEU A 182 -27.32 6.00 11.81
N ALA A 183 -28.04 4.89 11.60
CA ALA A 183 -29.46 4.93 11.36
C ALA A 183 -30.22 5.47 12.58
N GLN A 184 -29.89 5.03 13.78
CA GLN A 184 -30.47 5.54 15.03
C GLN A 184 -30.17 7.03 15.23
N ARG A 185 -28.90 7.43 15.08
CA ARG A 185 -28.44 8.81 15.26
C ARG A 185 -29.19 9.82 14.38
N TRP A 186 -29.49 9.42 13.15
CA TRP A 186 -30.17 10.27 12.17
C TRP A 186 -31.66 9.93 11.96
N GLY A 187 -32.24 9.12 12.86
CA GLY A 187 -33.66 8.74 12.82
C GLY A 187 -34.08 8.10 11.49
N THR A 188 -33.30 7.15 10.99
CA THR A 188 -33.50 6.53 9.68
C THR A 188 -33.24 5.02 9.69
N ASN A 189 -33.04 4.40 8.52
CA ASN A 189 -32.71 2.98 8.38
C ASN A 189 -31.38 2.77 7.63
N SER A 190 -30.84 1.56 7.69
CA SER A 190 -29.52 1.22 7.10
C SER A 190 -29.48 1.38 5.57
N ASP A 191 -30.59 1.17 4.87
CA ASP A 191 -30.66 1.37 3.42
C ASP A 191 -30.57 2.84 3.05
N ASN A 192 -31.20 3.71 3.85
CA ASN A 192 -31.07 5.16 3.72
C ASN A 192 -29.64 5.62 4.01
N ILE A 193 -28.93 5.03 4.98
CA ILE A 193 -27.51 5.33 5.20
C ILE A 193 -26.68 5.00 3.95
N ARG A 194 -26.94 3.87 3.30
CA ARG A 194 -26.28 3.51 2.03
C ARG A 194 -26.61 4.51 0.93
N ALA A 195 -27.87 4.93 0.81
CA ALA A 195 -28.30 5.91 -0.18
C ALA A 195 -27.67 7.28 0.06
N ILE A 196 -27.62 7.75 1.32
CA ILE A 196 -26.96 9.00 1.72
C ILE A 196 -25.48 8.95 1.33
N ARG A 197 -24.77 7.87 1.67
CA ARG A 197 -23.36 7.69 1.27
C ARG A 197 -23.19 7.81 -0.25
N SER A 198 -24.02 7.09 -1.02
CA SER A 198 -23.95 7.08 -2.48
C SER A 198 -24.20 8.47 -3.07
N ARG A 199 -25.22 9.19 -2.59
CA ARG A 199 -25.57 10.55 -3.06
C ARG A 199 -24.48 11.56 -2.68
N ALA A 200 -23.98 11.51 -1.44
CA ALA A 200 -22.91 12.38 -0.99
C ALA A 200 -21.63 12.17 -1.81
N MET A 201 -21.25 10.92 -2.08
CA MET A 201 -20.10 10.61 -2.94
C MET A 201 -20.30 11.11 -4.38
N LYS A 202 -21.52 10.99 -4.92
CA LYS A 202 -21.85 11.54 -6.24
C LYS A 202 -21.73 13.06 -6.26
N LYS A 203 -22.22 13.76 -5.23
CA LYS A 203 -22.09 15.23 -5.08
C LYS A 203 -20.63 15.66 -5.09
N LEU A 204 -19.77 14.99 -4.30
CA LEU A 204 -18.33 15.29 -4.27
C LEU A 204 -17.68 15.08 -5.63
N LYS A 205 -18.00 13.97 -6.32
CA LYS A 205 -17.45 13.68 -7.65
C LYS A 205 -17.88 14.73 -8.68
N SER A 206 -19.14 15.13 -8.69
CA SER A 206 -19.66 16.18 -9.57
C SER A 206 -19.00 17.52 -9.30
N PHE A 207 -18.93 17.95 -8.03
CA PHE A 207 -18.31 19.22 -7.65
C PHE A 207 -16.84 19.33 -8.09
N VAL A 208 -16.08 18.25 -7.91
CA VAL A 208 -14.66 18.20 -8.31
C VAL A 208 -14.50 18.14 -9.84
N ALA A 209 -15.40 17.47 -10.56
CA ALA A 209 -15.35 17.40 -12.01
C ALA A 209 -15.64 18.77 -12.65
N GLU A 210 -16.74 19.41 -12.27
CA GLU A 210 -17.19 20.72 -12.78
C GLU A 210 -16.09 21.78 -12.61
N ARG A 211 -15.46 21.84 -11.43
CA ARG A 211 -14.45 22.86 -11.11
C ARG A 211 -13.04 22.53 -11.57
N ARG A 212 -12.80 21.30 -12.04
CA ARG A 212 -11.57 20.95 -12.77
C ARG A 212 -11.63 21.37 -14.24
N GLU A 213 -12.84 21.47 -14.81
CA GLU A 213 -13.06 21.93 -16.19
C GLU A 213 -13.03 23.47 -16.30
N GLU A 214 -13.26 24.20 -15.20
CA GLU A 214 -13.23 25.66 -15.13
C GLU A 214 -11.83 26.25 -14.80
N ALA A 215 -10.82 25.40 -14.55
CA ALA A 215 -9.46 25.84 -14.29
C ALA A 215 -8.68 25.98 -15.63
N PRO A 216 -8.17 27.18 -15.98
CA PRO A 216 -7.41 27.41 -17.22
C PRO A 216 -6.05 26.69 -17.25
#